data_AF-A0A560WL34-F1
#
_entry.id   AF-A0A560WL34-F1
#
_cell.length_a   1.000
_cell.length_b   1.000
_cell.length_c   1.000
_cell.angle_alpha   90.00
_cell.angle_beta   90.00
_cell.angle_gamma   90.00
#
_symmetry.space_group_name_H-M   'P 1'
#
loop_
_entity.id
_entity.type
_entity.pdbx_description
1 polymer ?
#
loop_
_entity_poly.entity_id
_entity_poly.type
_entity_poly.pdbx_seq_one_letter_code
_entity_poly.pdbx_strand_id
1 'polypeptide(L)'
;MPGKVPNMRGYLGNFLQVSGGREYIVQVPGSANARLDDEALAALMNWLVMEMGPNVPANFKPYTAAELAVLRLKWLRSPAETRQHLVSEINRRGLGQKTR
;
A
#
# COMPACT_ATOMS: atom_id res chain seq x y z
N MET A 1 5.59 10.98 24.77
CA MET A 1 4.73 9.80 24.50
C MET A 1 4.92 9.43 23.03
N PRO A 2 5.54 8.29 22.68
CA PRO A 2 5.70 7.90 21.28
C PRO A 2 4.34 7.50 20.73
N GLY A 3 3.86 8.25 19.74
CA GLY A 3 2.55 8.09 19.11
C GLY A 3 2.46 6.80 18.30
N LYS A 4 1.29 6.17 18.38
CA LYS A 4 0.87 4.94 17.69
C LYS A 4 0.80 5.12 16.17
N VAL A 5 1.95 5.21 15.50
CA VAL A 5 2.04 4.88 14.08
C VAL A 5 2.79 3.55 14.04
N PRO A 6 2.12 2.41 13.75
CA PRO A 6 2.82 1.16 13.53
C PRO A 6 3.92 1.41 12.51
N ASN A 7 5.14 0.93 12.76
CA ASN A 7 6.24 1.00 11.79
C ASN A 7 5.71 0.52 10.43
N MET A 8 5.44 1.45 9.51
CA MET A 8 4.96 1.11 8.17
C MET A 8 6.05 0.42 7.34
N ARG A 9 7.32 0.59 7.76
CA ARG A 9 8.46 -0.20 7.31
C ARG A 9 8.21 -1.69 7.60
N GLY A 10 8.13 -2.47 6.54
CA GLY A 10 7.84 -3.92 6.58
C GLY A 10 6.36 -4.30 6.45
N TYR A 11 5.42 -3.35 6.48
CA TYR A 11 3.99 -3.65 6.33
C TYR A 11 3.47 -3.40 4.89
N LEU A 12 4.11 -2.49 4.17
CA LEU A 12 3.75 -2.18 2.77
C LEU A 12 3.91 -3.40 1.84
N GLY A 13 5.01 -4.14 1.99
CA GLY A 13 5.26 -5.37 1.24
C GLY A 13 4.21 -6.46 1.49
N ASN A 14 3.63 -6.52 2.68
CA ASN A 14 2.60 -7.50 3.01
C ASN A 14 1.26 -7.19 2.30
N PHE A 15 0.92 -5.91 2.12
CA PHE A 15 -0.25 -5.52 1.32
C PHE A 15 -0.10 -5.96 -0.14
N LEU A 16 1.11 -5.90 -0.71
CA LEU A 16 1.37 -6.38 -2.08
C LEU A 16 1.17 -7.89 -2.24
N GLN A 17 1.12 -8.65 -1.14
CA GLN A 17 0.96 -10.11 -1.15
C GLN A 17 -0.50 -10.57 -0.98
N VAL A 18 -1.44 -9.64 -0.78
CA VAL A 18 -2.89 -9.93 -0.65
C VAL A 18 -3.68 -9.27 -1.77
N SER A 19 -4.78 -9.90 -2.17
CA SER A 19 -5.69 -9.33 -3.18
C SER A 19 -6.28 -8.02 -2.67
N GLY A 20 -6.27 -6.98 -3.50
CA GLY A 20 -6.75 -5.63 -3.14
C GLY A 20 -5.73 -4.76 -2.41
N GLY A 21 -4.60 -5.31 -1.96
CA GLY A 21 -3.62 -4.54 -1.20
C GLY A 21 -2.75 -3.63 -2.08
N ARG A 22 -2.53 -4.00 -3.35
CA ARG A 22 -1.86 -3.15 -4.35
C ARG A 22 -2.69 -1.89 -4.62
N GLU A 23 -3.98 -2.07 -4.87
CA GLU A 23 -4.93 -1.00 -5.15
C GLU A 23 -5.09 -0.09 -3.93
N TYR A 24 -5.17 -0.68 -2.74
CA TYR A 24 -5.29 0.07 -1.48
C TYR A 24 -4.17 1.09 -1.28
N ILE A 25 -2.92 0.74 -1.59
CA ILE A 25 -1.76 1.66 -1.45
C ILE A 25 -1.98 2.96 -2.25
N VAL A 26 -2.61 2.86 -3.42
CA VAL A 26 -2.87 4.00 -4.31
C VAL A 26 -4.16 4.73 -3.94
N GLN A 27 -5.19 3.99 -3.53
CA GLN A 27 -6.54 4.52 -3.29
C GLN A 27 -6.70 5.22 -1.94
N VAL A 28 -5.71 5.15 -1.05
CA VAL A 28 -5.71 5.93 0.19
C VAL A 28 -5.76 7.43 -0.16
N PRO A 29 -6.65 8.24 0.48
CA PRO A 29 -6.87 9.64 0.14
C PRO A 29 -5.59 10.50 0.07
N GLY A 30 -4.58 10.20 0.89
CA GLY A 30 -3.29 10.92 0.85
C GLY A 30 -2.51 10.68 -0.44
N SER A 31 -2.59 9.49 -1.02
CA SER A 31 -1.93 9.11 -2.27
C SER A 31 -2.79 9.48 -3.48
N ALA A 32 -4.09 9.17 -3.44
CA ALA A 32 -5.01 9.45 -4.52
C ALA A 32 -5.17 10.96 -4.81
N ASN A 33 -5.14 11.80 -3.77
CA ASN A 33 -5.25 13.27 -3.89
C ASN A 33 -3.89 13.99 -3.88
N ALA A 34 -2.78 13.28 -4.04
CA ALA A 34 -1.46 13.91 -4.11
C ALA A 34 -1.40 14.93 -5.26
N ARG A 35 -0.79 16.09 -5.05
CA ARG A 35 -0.55 17.08 -6.12
C ARG A 35 0.60 16.67 -7.05
N LEU A 36 0.62 15.41 -7.43
CA LEU A 36 1.56 14.78 -8.35
C LEU A 36 0.76 14.30 -9.57
N ASP A 37 1.34 14.40 -10.76
CA ASP A 37 0.84 13.68 -11.93
C ASP A 37 0.99 12.16 -11.75
N ASP A 38 0.40 11.40 -12.65
CA ASP A 38 0.36 9.94 -12.53
C ASP A 38 1.75 9.30 -12.75
N GLU A 39 2.65 9.96 -13.47
CA GLU A 39 4.02 9.49 -13.72
C GLU A 39 4.88 9.65 -12.46
N ALA A 40 4.84 10.83 -11.84
CA ALA A 40 5.52 11.12 -10.59
C ALA A 40 4.95 10.29 -9.44
N LEU A 41 3.63 10.07 -9.40
CA LEU A 41 3.04 9.16 -8.41
C LEU A 41 3.50 7.71 -8.64
N ALA A 42 3.62 7.25 -9.89
CA ALA A 42 4.10 5.90 -10.19
C ALA A 42 5.55 5.72 -9.76
N ALA A 43 6.41 6.68 -10.10
CA ALA A 43 7.81 6.69 -9.67
C ALA A 43 7.92 6.68 -8.14
N LEU A 44 7.13 7.51 -7.44
CA LEU A 44 7.11 7.58 -5.99
C LEU A 44 6.64 6.26 -5.36
N MET A 45 5.57 5.65 -5.87
CA MET A 45 5.06 4.38 -5.35
C MET A 45 6.06 3.24 -5.57
N ASN A 46 6.68 3.18 -6.75
CA ASN A 46 7.72 2.19 -7.05
C ASN A 46 8.92 2.38 -6.13
N TRP A 47 9.39 3.61 -5.94
CA TRP A 47 10.47 3.92 -5.00
C TRP A 47 10.10 3.54 -3.56
N LEU A 48 8.89 3.88 -3.11
CA LEU A 48 8.40 3.59 -1.76
C LEU A 48 8.36 2.07 -1.50
N VAL A 49 7.92 1.28 -2.48
CA VAL A 49 7.91 -0.19 -2.38
C VAL A 49 9.33 -0.74 -2.21
N MET A 50 10.30 -0.20 -2.97
CA MET A 50 11.70 -0.62 -2.87
C MET A 50 12.34 -0.22 -1.53
N GLU A 51 12.00 0.97 -1.01
CA GLU A 51 12.55 1.53 0.23
C GLU A 51 11.93 0.92 1.51
N MET A 52 10.67 0.45 1.45
CA MET A 52 9.91 0.03 2.64
C MET A 52 10.07 -1.44 3.06
N GLY A 53 11.05 -2.17 2.51
CA GLY A 53 11.67 -3.32 3.20
C GLY A 53 11.63 -4.67 2.46
N PRO A 54 12.29 -5.70 3.03
CA PRO A 54 12.76 -6.92 2.36
C PRO A 54 11.70 -7.90 1.85
N ASN A 55 10.42 -7.66 2.15
CA ASN A 55 9.29 -8.55 1.82
C ASN A 55 8.51 -8.10 0.57
N VAL A 56 9.17 -7.39 -0.34
CA VAL A 56 8.58 -7.13 -1.67
C VAL A 56 8.46 -8.47 -2.39
N PRO A 57 7.26 -8.85 -2.85
CA PRO A 57 7.11 -10.10 -3.60
C PRO A 57 8.01 -10.12 -4.83
N ALA A 58 8.67 -11.25 -5.11
CA ALA A 58 9.58 -11.38 -6.27
C ALA A 58 8.88 -11.16 -7.62
N ASN A 59 7.56 -11.35 -7.68
CA ASN A 59 6.71 -11.06 -8.84
C ASN A 59 6.09 -9.65 -8.80
N PHE A 60 6.66 -8.73 -8.02
CA PHE A 60 6.21 -7.34 -8.00
C PHE A 60 6.31 -6.72 -9.38
N LYS A 61 5.17 -6.25 -9.88
CA LYS A 61 5.09 -5.48 -11.11
C LYS A 61 5.15 -4.00 -10.74
N PRO A 62 6.08 -3.21 -11.30
CA PRO A 62 6.07 -1.77 -11.10
C PRO A 62 4.71 -1.16 -11.46
N TYR A 63 4.26 -0.18 -10.69
CA TYR A 63 3.11 0.64 -11.03
C TYR A 63 3.37 1.43 -12.31
N THR A 64 2.34 1.53 -13.14
CA THR A 64 2.36 2.35 -14.36
C THR A 64 1.50 3.58 -14.17
N ALA A 65 1.80 4.66 -14.91
CA ALA A 65 0.99 5.87 -14.88
C ALA A 65 -0.48 5.59 -15.27
N ALA A 66 -0.70 4.77 -16.29
CA ALA A 66 -2.05 4.39 -16.72
C ALA A 66 -2.84 3.62 -15.64
N GLU A 67 -2.17 2.73 -14.90
CA GLU A 67 -2.76 2.03 -13.77
C GLU A 67 -3.16 3.02 -12.65
N LEU A 68 -2.27 3.96 -12.31
CA LEU A 68 -2.54 4.96 -11.28
C LEU A 68 -3.67 5.90 -11.68
N ALA A 69 -3.71 6.38 -12.92
CA ALA A 69 -4.78 7.23 -13.42
C ALA A 69 -6.17 6.63 -13.13
N VAL A 70 -6.33 5.31 -13.36
CA VAL A 70 -7.57 4.59 -13.09
C VAL A 70 -7.80 4.38 -11.59
N LEU A 71 -6.75 4.02 -10.84
CA LEU A 71 -6.88 3.72 -9.40
C LEU A 71 -7.19 4.97 -8.56
N ARG A 72 -6.62 6.13 -8.91
CA ARG A 72 -6.84 7.40 -8.20
C ARG A 72 -8.28 7.89 -8.27
N LEU A 73 -8.96 7.61 -9.37
CA LEU A 73 -10.40 7.91 -9.52
C LEU A 73 -11.26 7.07 -8.56
N LYS A 74 -10.76 5.90 -8.12
CA LYS A 74 -11.43 4.96 -7.21
C LYS A 74 -10.93 5.10 -5.77
N TRP A 75 -10.65 6.32 -5.33
CA TRP A 75 -10.18 6.57 -3.97
C TRP A 75 -11.17 6.10 -2.90
N LEU A 76 -10.63 5.63 -1.77
CA LEU A 76 -11.42 5.07 -0.68
C LEU A 76 -11.99 6.18 0.21
N ARG A 77 -13.32 6.20 0.36
CA ARG A 77 -14.00 7.08 1.31
C ARG A 77 -13.72 6.71 2.77
N SER A 78 -13.63 5.41 3.06
CA SER A 78 -13.28 4.86 4.38
C SER A 78 -12.07 3.92 4.26
N PRO A 79 -10.84 4.45 4.27
CA PRO A 79 -9.64 3.61 4.15
C PRO A 79 -9.44 2.69 5.36
N ALA A 80 -9.99 3.06 6.52
CA ALA A 80 -9.84 2.30 7.76
C ALA A 80 -10.49 0.91 7.67
N GLU A 81 -11.68 0.81 7.08
CA GLU A 81 -12.39 -0.46 6.88
C GLU A 81 -11.63 -1.37 5.92
N THR A 82 -11.26 -0.85 4.73
CA THR A 82 -10.48 -1.61 3.75
C THR A 82 -9.15 -2.06 4.34
N ARG A 83 -8.49 -1.21 5.13
CA ARG A 83 -7.28 -1.57 5.86
C ARG A 83 -7.52 -2.74 6.81
N GLN A 84 -8.56 -2.70 7.63
CA GLN A 84 -8.86 -3.78 8.58
C GLN A 84 -9.12 -5.13 7.88
N HIS A 85 -9.84 -5.10 6.76
CA HIS A 85 -10.03 -6.28 5.93
C HIS A 85 -8.69 -6.83 5.40
N LEU A 86 -7.86 -5.98 4.82
CA LEU A 86 -6.54 -6.38 4.28
C LEU A 86 -5.60 -6.88 5.38
N VAL A 87 -5.58 -6.24 6.54
CA VAL A 87 -4.81 -6.69 7.71
C VAL A 87 -5.26 -8.07 8.17
N SER A 88 -6.58 -8.33 8.18
CA SER A 88 -7.11 -9.65 8.52
C SER A 88 -6.64 -10.72 7.53
N GLU A 89 -6.62 -10.42 6.22
CA GLU A 89 -6.09 -11.34 5.21
C GLU A 89 -4.58 -11.56 5.34
N ILE A 90 -3.81 -10.50 5.60
CA ILE A 90 -2.36 -10.57 5.87
C ILE A 90 -2.09 -11.48 7.07
N ASN A 91 -2.85 -11.30 8.16
CA ASN A 91 -2.73 -12.12 9.36
C ASN A 91 -3.12 -13.59 9.09
N ARG A 92 -4.18 -13.83 8.31
CA ARG A 92 -4.61 -15.19 7.92
C ARG A 92 -3.54 -15.92 7.10
N ARG A 93 -2.77 -15.19 6.30
CA ARG A 93 -1.60 -15.73 5.56
C ARG A 93 -0.34 -15.91 6.40
N GLY A 94 -0.37 -15.55 7.69
CA GLY A 94 0.80 -15.60 8.56
C GLY A 94 1.84 -14.50 8.29
N LEU A 95 1.49 -13.51 7.47
CA LEU A 95 2.33 -12.35 7.12
C LEU A 95 2.15 -11.19 8.11
N GLY A 96 1.22 -11.33 9.05
CA GLY A 96 0.97 -10.37 10.12
C GLY A 96 2.17 -10.20 11.04
N GLN A 97 2.48 -8.95 11.42
CA GLN A 97 3.45 -8.68 12.48
C GLN A 97 2.95 -9.36 13.77
N LYS A 98 3.73 -10.29 14.32
CA LYS A 98 3.53 -10.75 15.70
C LYS A 98 3.80 -9.54 16.60
N THR A 99 2.75 -8.93 17.10
CA THR A 99 2.85 -7.95 18.19
C THR A 99 3.51 -8.66 19.36
N ARG A 100 4.79 -8.39 19.61
CA ARG A 100 5.41 -8.62 20.91
C ARG A 100 5.13 -7.42 21.80
#